data_AF-A0A8C6G404-F1
#
_entry.id   AF-A0A8C6G404-F1
#
_cell.length_a   1.000
_cell.length_b   1.000
_cell.length_c   1.000
_cell.angle_alpha   90.00
_cell.angle_beta   90.00
_cell.angle_gamma   90.00
#
_symmetry.space_group_name_H-M   'P 1'
#
loop_
_entity.id
_entity.type
_entity.pdbx_description
1 polymer ?
#
loop_
_entity_poly.entity_id
_entity_poly.type
_entity_poly.pdbx_seq_one_letter_code
_entity_poly.pdbx_strand_id
1 'polypeptide(L)'
;MSGRVGDLSPSQERALAQFRENVQDVLADLPSTDDYFLLRWLRARSFDLKKSEDMLRKHVKFRKQQDLDNILEWQPSEVVRLYEPSGFCGHDREGSPVWYHIIRGLDLKGLLLSVSKQEMLRFNFRSLELLLRDCERQSQELGKKVEKISTVFDFEGLSLRHLWKPGVELVQEFFSALEANYPEILKNLIVVKAPKLFPVAFNLIKPYITEETRRKVVILGGNWKQELLKFISPDQLPVEFGGTMTDPDGNPKCLTKINYGGDVPQHYYLRNHVRVQYDHQATVGRGSSLQVDSEILFPGCVLRWQFASDGGDIGFGVFLKTKIGERQRAAEMTEVLASQRYNAHMVPEDGSLTCMEAGVYVLRFDNTYSLIHPKHISYTVEVLLPDQTSLEKIEKF
;
A
#
# COMPACT_ATOMS: atom_id res chain seq x y z
N MET A 1 -29.32 9.35 14.30
CA MET A 1 -29.27 7.89 14.19
C MET A 1 -28.07 7.50 13.35
N SER A 2 -27.22 6.61 13.86
CA SER A 2 -25.94 6.24 13.27
C SER A 2 -26.04 5.23 12.13
N GLY A 3 -27.23 4.67 11.86
CA GLY A 3 -27.40 3.64 10.85
C GLY A 3 -26.85 2.28 11.28
N ARG A 4 -26.84 2.02 12.60
CA ARG A 4 -26.42 0.75 13.21
C ARG A 4 -27.60 0.10 13.93
N VAL A 5 -27.52 -1.21 14.13
CA VAL A 5 -28.54 -1.96 14.88
C VAL A 5 -28.74 -1.32 16.26
N GLY A 6 -30.00 -1.08 16.62
CA GLY A 6 -30.39 -0.38 17.86
C GLY A 6 -30.37 1.16 17.77
N ASP A 7 -29.91 1.74 16.65
CA ASP A 7 -29.85 3.19 16.43
C ASP A 7 -30.14 3.53 14.94
N LEU A 8 -31.29 3.02 14.46
CA LEU A 8 -31.84 3.29 13.14
C LEU A 8 -32.97 4.31 13.23
N SER A 9 -33.08 5.21 12.25
CA SER A 9 -34.29 6.02 12.05
C SER A 9 -35.38 5.20 11.35
N PRO A 10 -36.67 5.62 11.41
CA PRO A 10 -37.74 4.95 10.66
C PRO A 10 -37.52 4.93 9.13
N SER A 11 -36.71 5.86 8.59
CA SER A 11 -36.30 5.82 7.18
C SER A 11 -35.23 4.76 6.92
N GLN A 12 -34.27 4.61 7.83
CA GLN A 12 -33.21 3.60 7.73
C GLN A 12 -33.74 2.18 7.92
N GLU A 13 -34.70 1.97 8.83
CA GLU A 13 -35.38 0.68 9.01
C GLU A 13 -36.13 0.25 7.74
N ARG A 14 -36.89 1.17 7.14
CA ARG A 14 -37.56 0.92 5.85
C ARG A 14 -36.56 0.64 4.72
N ALA A 15 -35.46 1.39 4.66
CA ALA A 15 -34.42 1.16 3.68
C ALA A 15 -33.75 -0.21 3.86
N LEU A 16 -33.49 -0.64 5.09
CA LEU A 16 -32.94 -1.97 5.39
C LEU A 16 -33.88 -3.08 4.96
N ALA A 17 -35.18 -2.96 5.28
CA ALA A 17 -36.18 -3.93 4.86
C ALA A 17 -36.28 -4.04 3.33
N GLN A 18 -36.37 -2.91 2.63
CA GLN A 18 -36.41 -2.88 1.16
C GLN A 18 -35.13 -3.41 0.55
N PHE A 19 -33.97 -3.06 1.12
CA PHE A 19 -32.69 -3.54 0.64
C PHE A 19 -32.58 -5.06 0.73
N ARG A 20 -33.01 -5.63 1.86
CA ARG A 20 -33.05 -7.08 2.08
C ARG A 20 -33.93 -7.80 1.05
N GLU A 21 -35.09 -7.23 0.71
CA GLU A 21 -35.96 -7.75 -0.35
C GLU A 21 -35.26 -7.69 -1.73
N ASN A 22 -34.67 -6.54 -2.08
CA ASN A 22 -34.02 -6.33 -3.37
C ASN A 22 -32.87 -7.30 -3.65
N VAL A 23 -32.17 -7.76 -2.60
CA VAL A 23 -31.00 -8.64 -2.72
C VAL A 23 -31.29 -10.08 -2.31
N GLN A 24 -32.57 -10.44 -2.13
CA GLN A 24 -32.99 -11.76 -1.67
C GLN A 24 -32.40 -12.90 -2.52
N ASP A 25 -32.26 -12.68 -3.82
CA ASP A 25 -31.73 -13.64 -4.79
C ASP A 25 -30.24 -13.98 -4.60
N VAL A 26 -29.47 -13.10 -3.94
CA VAL A 26 -28.03 -13.30 -3.68
C VAL A 26 -27.70 -13.56 -2.22
N LEU A 27 -28.69 -13.54 -1.31
CA LEU A 27 -28.45 -13.74 0.12
C LEU A 27 -27.84 -15.10 0.47
N ALA A 28 -28.15 -16.14 -0.32
CA ALA A 28 -27.61 -17.48 -0.11
C ALA A 28 -26.12 -17.60 -0.44
N ASP A 29 -25.56 -16.66 -1.22
CA ASP A 29 -24.14 -16.62 -1.61
C ASP A 29 -23.29 -15.76 -0.64
N LEU A 30 -23.85 -15.32 0.48
CA LEU A 30 -23.20 -14.41 1.43
C LEU A 30 -22.80 -15.12 2.73
N PRO A 31 -21.71 -14.68 3.40
CA PRO A 31 -21.24 -15.30 4.64
C PRO A 31 -22.15 -15.00 5.83
N SER A 32 -22.90 -13.90 5.76
CA SER A 32 -23.90 -13.52 6.75
C SER A 32 -25.00 -12.72 6.06
N THR A 33 -26.21 -12.82 6.60
CA THR A 33 -27.37 -12.05 6.17
C THR A 33 -27.98 -11.25 7.32
N ASP A 34 -27.25 -11.12 8.44
CA ASP A 34 -27.70 -10.32 9.58
C ASP A 34 -27.80 -8.81 9.23
N ASP A 35 -28.55 -8.07 10.05
CA ASP A 35 -28.75 -6.63 9.83
C ASP A 35 -27.42 -5.87 9.85
N TYR A 36 -26.45 -6.31 10.68
CA TYR A 36 -25.12 -5.73 10.73
C TYR A 36 -24.41 -5.81 9.38
N PHE A 37 -24.40 -6.99 8.75
CA PHE A 37 -23.80 -7.21 7.44
C PHE A 37 -24.45 -6.30 6.39
N LEU A 38 -25.78 -6.30 6.28
CA LEU A 38 -26.49 -5.50 5.28
C LEU A 38 -26.31 -3.98 5.49
N LEU A 39 -26.31 -3.54 6.76
CA LEU A 39 -26.14 -2.13 7.10
C LEU A 39 -24.75 -1.59 6.74
N ARG A 40 -23.69 -2.42 6.65
CA ARG A 40 -22.38 -1.95 6.16
C ARG A 40 -22.45 -1.43 4.73
N TRP A 41 -23.16 -2.12 3.85
CA TRP A 41 -23.35 -1.72 2.45
C TRP A 41 -24.20 -0.46 2.34
N LEU A 42 -25.28 -0.40 3.12
CA LEU A 42 -26.15 0.78 3.18
C LEU A 42 -25.39 2.01 3.68
N ARG A 43 -24.67 1.92 4.81
CA ARG A 43 -23.87 3.04 5.33
C ARG A 43 -22.81 3.50 4.33
N ALA A 44 -22.11 2.58 3.69
CA ALA A 44 -21.08 2.90 2.70
C ALA A 44 -21.60 3.66 1.47
N ARG A 45 -22.91 3.65 1.23
CA ARG A 45 -23.57 4.41 0.14
C ARG A 45 -24.65 5.35 0.68
N SER A 46 -24.54 5.78 1.92
CA SER A 46 -25.45 6.74 2.55
C SER A 46 -26.94 6.36 2.42
N PHE A 47 -27.24 5.06 2.54
CA PHE A 47 -28.56 4.44 2.39
C PHE A 47 -29.19 4.61 0.98
N ASP A 48 -28.40 4.90 -0.06
CA ASP A 48 -28.82 4.81 -1.45
C ASP A 48 -28.99 3.34 -1.85
N LEU A 49 -30.24 2.88 -1.96
CA LEU A 49 -30.58 1.48 -2.20
C LEU A 49 -29.92 0.92 -3.45
N LYS A 50 -29.98 1.67 -4.57
CA LYS A 50 -29.47 1.19 -5.86
C LYS A 50 -27.95 1.05 -5.84
N LYS A 51 -27.24 2.06 -5.31
CA LYS A 51 -25.77 1.99 -5.19
C LYS A 51 -25.31 0.92 -4.19
N SER A 52 -26.05 0.74 -3.10
CA SER A 52 -25.77 -0.30 -2.10
C SER A 52 -25.92 -1.69 -2.71
N GLU A 53 -26.98 -1.89 -3.50
CA GLU A 53 -27.26 -3.14 -4.20
C GLU A 53 -26.19 -3.43 -5.25
N ASP A 54 -25.85 -2.45 -6.09
CA ASP A 54 -24.82 -2.62 -7.11
C ASP A 54 -23.45 -2.95 -6.47
N MET A 55 -23.15 -2.37 -5.31
CA MET A 55 -21.93 -2.66 -4.55
C MET A 55 -21.93 -4.10 -3.99
N LEU A 56 -23.02 -4.52 -3.32
CA LEU A 56 -23.14 -5.86 -2.76
C LEU A 56 -23.10 -6.94 -3.86
N ARG A 57 -23.79 -6.72 -4.99
CA ARG A 57 -23.76 -7.65 -6.13
C ARG A 57 -22.37 -7.77 -6.75
N LYS A 58 -21.57 -6.70 -6.79
CA LYS A 58 -20.15 -6.77 -7.18
C LYS A 58 -19.34 -7.57 -6.17
N HIS A 59 -19.60 -7.41 -4.87
CA HIS A 59 -18.97 -8.21 -3.84
C HIS A 59 -19.27 -9.71 -4.00
N VAL A 60 -20.51 -10.10 -4.28
CA VAL A 60 -20.86 -11.51 -4.55
C VAL A 60 -20.04 -12.09 -5.70
N LYS A 61 -19.83 -11.34 -6.78
CA LYS A 61 -18.95 -11.75 -7.89
C LYS A 61 -17.49 -11.86 -7.44
N PHE A 62 -17.01 -10.90 -6.67
CA PHE A 62 -15.65 -10.91 -6.12
C PHE A 62 -15.41 -12.12 -5.22
N ARG A 63 -16.38 -12.46 -4.35
CA ARG A 63 -16.32 -13.66 -3.50
C ARG A 63 -16.08 -14.92 -4.32
N LYS A 64 -16.84 -15.10 -5.40
CA LYS A 64 -16.70 -16.24 -6.33
C LYS A 64 -15.36 -16.22 -7.07
N GLN A 65 -14.94 -15.06 -7.57
CA GLN A 65 -13.67 -14.92 -8.30
C GLN A 65 -12.43 -15.16 -7.43
N GLN A 66 -12.48 -14.75 -6.16
CA GLN A 66 -11.40 -14.93 -5.19
C GLN A 66 -11.58 -16.19 -4.34
N ASP A 67 -12.63 -16.98 -4.56
CA ASP A 67 -12.91 -18.19 -3.78
C ASP A 67 -12.86 -17.91 -2.26
N LEU A 68 -13.55 -16.85 -1.83
CA LEU A 68 -13.52 -16.40 -0.44
C LEU A 68 -14.19 -17.39 0.52
N ASP A 69 -15.06 -18.27 0.03
CA ASP A 69 -15.72 -19.28 0.85
C ASP A 69 -14.72 -20.34 1.36
N ASN A 70 -13.66 -20.63 0.60
CA ASN A 70 -12.64 -21.61 0.95
C ASN A 70 -11.27 -20.98 1.28
N ILE A 71 -11.16 -19.65 1.26
CA ILE A 71 -9.87 -18.95 1.37
C ILE A 71 -9.15 -19.19 2.71
N LEU A 72 -9.88 -19.53 3.77
CA LEU A 72 -9.27 -19.82 5.07
C LEU A 72 -8.48 -21.14 5.08
N GLU A 73 -8.88 -22.09 4.22
CA GLU A 73 -8.20 -23.39 4.03
C GLU A 73 -6.95 -23.24 3.16
N TRP A 74 -6.97 -22.28 2.23
CA TRP A 74 -5.82 -21.94 1.39
C TRP A 74 -4.62 -21.52 2.24
N GLN A 75 -3.45 -22.07 1.90
CA GLN A 75 -2.18 -21.75 2.55
C GLN A 75 -1.31 -20.91 1.62
N PRO A 76 -0.80 -19.76 2.10
CA PRO A 76 0.21 -19.00 1.37
C PRO A 76 1.50 -19.80 1.20
N SER A 77 2.24 -19.51 0.14
CA SER A 77 3.58 -20.06 -0.06
C SER A 77 4.52 -19.74 1.11
N GLU A 78 5.56 -20.55 1.25
CA GLU A 78 6.56 -20.40 2.31
C GLU A 78 7.18 -18.99 2.33
N VAL A 79 7.53 -18.45 1.17
CA VAL A 79 8.13 -17.11 1.07
C VAL A 79 7.18 -16.02 1.58
N VAL A 80 5.88 -16.09 1.30
CA VAL A 80 4.89 -15.14 1.83
C VAL A 80 4.78 -15.30 3.35
N ARG A 81 4.70 -16.54 3.84
CA ARG A 81 4.61 -16.82 5.29
C ARG A 81 5.81 -16.31 6.07
N LEU A 82 7.01 -16.42 5.51
CA LEU A 82 8.26 -16.07 6.17
C LEU A 82 8.63 -14.60 6.03
N TYR A 83 8.28 -13.94 4.93
CA TYR A 83 8.79 -12.60 4.61
C TYR A 83 7.72 -11.51 4.44
N GLU A 84 6.43 -11.83 4.42
CA GLU A 84 5.39 -10.80 4.48
C GLU A 84 5.31 -10.25 5.92
N PRO A 85 5.61 -8.95 6.14
CA PRO A 85 5.83 -8.40 7.47
C PRO A 85 4.53 -7.89 8.11
N SER A 86 3.57 -8.78 8.33
CA SER A 86 2.33 -8.45 9.03
C SER A 86 1.92 -9.52 10.06
N GLY A 87 0.93 -9.19 10.88
CA GLY A 87 0.36 -10.16 11.81
C GLY A 87 -0.73 -9.63 12.72
N PHE A 88 -1.49 -10.53 13.34
CA PHE A 88 -2.59 -10.18 14.24
C PHE A 88 -2.16 -10.37 15.68
N CYS A 89 -2.25 -9.31 16.49
CA CYS A 89 -1.77 -9.37 17.86
C CYS A 89 -2.65 -8.56 18.82
N GLY A 90 -3.43 -9.27 19.62
CA GLY A 90 -4.29 -8.69 20.64
C GLY A 90 -5.51 -7.97 20.08
N HIS A 91 -6.28 -7.40 20.99
CA HIS A 91 -7.50 -6.67 20.71
C HIS A 91 -7.43 -5.25 21.27
N ASP A 92 -8.05 -4.30 20.59
CA ASP A 92 -8.19 -2.95 21.12
C ASP A 92 -9.14 -2.93 22.33
N ARG A 93 -9.25 -1.77 23.00
CA ARG A 93 -10.04 -1.62 24.23
C ARG A 93 -11.52 -1.96 24.08
N GLU A 94 -12.05 -2.03 22.86
CA GLU A 94 -13.45 -2.42 22.62
C GLU A 94 -13.58 -3.85 22.11
N GLY A 95 -12.48 -4.57 21.97
CA GLY A 95 -12.44 -5.96 21.51
C GLY A 95 -12.20 -6.11 20.01
N SER A 96 -11.93 -5.04 19.26
CA SER A 96 -11.62 -5.15 17.82
C SER A 96 -10.22 -5.74 17.62
N PRO A 97 -10.02 -6.72 16.75
CA PRO A 97 -8.70 -7.29 16.51
C PRO A 97 -7.74 -6.26 15.92
N VAL A 98 -6.46 -6.39 16.27
CA VAL A 98 -5.40 -5.46 15.83
C VAL A 98 -4.49 -6.13 14.79
N TRP A 99 -4.40 -5.55 13.60
CA TRP A 99 -3.52 -5.98 12.52
C TRP A 99 -2.31 -5.06 12.38
N TYR A 100 -1.11 -5.61 12.52
CA TYR A 100 0.16 -4.90 12.42
C TYR A 100 0.76 -5.06 11.04
N HIS A 101 1.35 -3.99 10.51
CA HIS A 101 2.16 -3.98 9.29
C HIS A 101 3.51 -3.32 9.58
N ILE A 102 4.62 -4.01 9.26
CA ILE A 102 5.97 -3.61 9.63
C ILE A 102 6.77 -3.22 8.37
N ILE A 103 6.88 -1.91 8.10
CA ILE A 103 7.44 -1.42 6.83
C ILE A 103 8.94 -1.66 6.69
N ARG A 104 9.74 -1.53 7.76
CA ARG A 104 11.19 -1.85 7.74
C ARG A 104 11.51 -3.24 7.18
N GLY A 105 10.62 -4.20 7.39
CA GLY A 105 10.80 -5.59 6.96
C GLY A 105 10.30 -5.87 5.56
N LEU A 106 9.67 -4.89 4.90
CA LEU A 106 8.93 -5.11 3.67
C LEU A 106 9.84 -5.07 2.44
N ASP A 107 10.17 -6.24 1.92
CA ASP A 107 10.81 -6.41 0.61
C ASP A 107 9.78 -6.72 -0.49
N LEU A 108 9.06 -5.68 -0.95
CA LEU A 108 8.07 -5.80 -2.03
C LEU A 108 8.67 -6.34 -3.33
N LYS A 109 9.93 -5.99 -3.62
CA LYS A 109 10.59 -6.43 -4.86
C LYS A 109 10.90 -7.92 -4.77
N GLY A 110 11.55 -8.38 -3.71
CA GLY A 110 11.81 -9.79 -3.48
C GLY A 110 10.54 -10.64 -3.43
N LEU A 111 9.48 -10.16 -2.78
CA LEU A 111 8.17 -10.82 -2.77
C LEU A 111 7.57 -10.92 -4.18
N LEU A 112 7.53 -9.84 -4.96
CA LEU A 112 6.96 -9.87 -6.32
C LEU A 112 7.82 -10.61 -7.36
N LEU A 113 9.12 -10.80 -7.08
CA LEU A 113 9.97 -11.70 -7.85
C LEU A 113 9.77 -13.18 -7.47
N SER A 114 9.29 -13.45 -6.25
CA SER A 114 9.10 -14.81 -5.73
C SER A 114 7.68 -15.34 -5.89
N VAL A 115 6.67 -14.47 -5.89
CA VAL A 115 5.25 -14.85 -6.03
C VAL A 115 4.51 -13.95 -7.01
N SER A 116 3.28 -14.32 -7.33
CA SER A 116 2.42 -13.50 -8.16
C SER A 116 1.77 -12.37 -7.35
N LYS A 117 1.44 -11.26 -8.04
CA LYS A 117 0.62 -10.18 -7.46
C LYS A 117 -0.72 -10.71 -6.91
N GLN A 118 -1.33 -11.66 -7.62
CA GLN A 118 -2.59 -12.30 -7.22
C GLN A 118 -2.46 -13.07 -5.91
N GLU A 119 -1.33 -13.76 -5.68
CA GLU A 119 -1.09 -14.46 -4.43
C GLU A 119 -0.95 -13.50 -3.25
N MET A 120 -0.25 -12.37 -3.44
CA MET A 120 -0.15 -11.31 -2.42
C MET A 120 -1.52 -10.71 -2.08
N LEU A 121 -2.37 -10.47 -3.08
CA LEU A 121 -3.74 -10.00 -2.86
C LEU A 121 -4.57 -11.06 -2.14
N ARG A 122 -4.48 -12.33 -2.55
CA ARG A 122 -5.19 -13.45 -1.92
C ARG A 122 -4.76 -13.62 -0.45
N PHE A 123 -3.47 -13.45 -0.14
CA PHE A 123 -2.98 -13.43 1.23
C PHE A 123 -3.65 -12.33 2.06
N ASN A 124 -3.73 -11.11 1.53
CA ASN A 124 -4.39 -10.01 2.21
C ASN A 124 -5.91 -10.23 2.39
N PHE A 125 -6.59 -10.80 1.39
CA PHE A 125 -8.01 -11.15 1.53
C PHE A 125 -8.24 -12.24 2.57
N ARG A 126 -7.38 -13.27 2.59
CA ARG A 126 -7.40 -14.28 3.66
C ARG A 126 -7.23 -13.65 5.04
N SER A 127 -6.31 -12.69 5.15
CA SER A 127 -6.06 -11.96 6.39
C SER A 127 -7.30 -11.18 6.85
N LEU A 128 -8.01 -10.53 5.92
CA LEU A 128 -9.29 -9.85 6.22
C LEU A 128 -10.37 -10.83 6.69
N GLU A 129 -10.55 -11.97 6.01
CA GLU A 129 -11.54 -12.98 6.44
C GLU A 129 -11.20 -13.57 7.81
N LEU A 130 -9.91 -13.78 8.13
CA LEU A 130 -9.48 -14.20 9.46
C LEU A 130 -9.81 -13.17 10.55
N LEU A 131 -9.58 -11.88 10.27
CA LEU A 131 -9.94 -10.79 11.19
C LEU A 131 -11.46 -10.70 11.38
N LEU A 132 -12.25 -10.88 10.33
CA LEU A 132 -13.72 -10.89 10.44
C LEU A 132 -14.22 -12.09 11.25
N ARG A 133 -13.62 -13.29 11.08
CA ARG A 133 -13.91 -14.44 11.94
C ARG A 133 -13.53 -14.16 13.40
N ASP A 134 -12.44 -13.43 13.63
CA ASP A 134 -12.04 -13.04 14.98
C ASP A 134 -12.99 -12.02 15.60
N CYS A 135 -13.54 -11.09 14.81
CA CYS A 135 -14.62 -10.20 15.22
C CYS A 135 -15.88 -10.98 15.65
N GLU A 136 -16.24 -12.06 14.95
CA GLU A 136 -17.36 -12.93 15.33
C GLU A 136 -17.11 -13.63 16.66
N ARG A 137 -15.90 -14.19 16.85
CA ARG A 137 -15.48 -14.79 18.12
C ARG A 137 -15.55 -13.78 19.28
N GLN A 138 -14.96 -12.60 19.08
CA GLN A 138 -15.00 -11.51 20.06
C GLN A 138 -16.43 -11.05 20.35
N SER A 139 -17.33 -11.10 19.36
CA SER A 139 -18.73 -10.75 19.57
C SER A 139 -19.42 -11.71 20.55
N GLN A 140 -19.13 -12.99 20.43
CA GLN A 140 -19.66 -14.04 21.31
C GLN A 140 -19.08 -13.90 22.73
N GLU A 141 -17.76 -13.75 22.84
CA GLU A 141 -17.07 -13.66 24.13
C GLU A 141 -17.45 -12.43 24.94
N LEU A 142 -17.64 -11.28 24.28
CA LEU A 142 -17.95 -10.01 24.95
C LEU A 142 -19.46 -9.73 25.06
N GLY A 143 -20.31 -10.58 24.47
CA GLY A 143 -21.77 -10.37 24.46
C GLY A 143 -22.22 -9.09 23.76
N LYS A 144 -21.40 -8.54 22.86
CA LYS A 144 -21.68 -7.30 22.10
C LYS A 144 -21.14 -7.43 20.68
N LYS A 145 -21.74 -6.77 19.69
CA LYS A 145 -21.24 -6.86 18.31
C LYS A 145 -19.87 -6.19 18.18
N VAL A 146 -18.88 -6.97 17.74
CA VAL A 146 -17.59 -6.52 17.21
C VAL A 146 -17.61 -6.80 15.71
N GLU A 147 -17.49 -5.76 14.90
CA GLU A 147 -17.57 -5.86 13.42
C GLU A 147 -16.49 -5.02 12.71
N LYS A 148 -15.55 -4.48 13.48
CA LYS A 148 -14.50 -3.60 12.97
C LYS A 148 -13.12 -4.06 13.40
N ILE A 149 -12.11 -3.60 12.66
CA ILE A 149 -10.71 -3.92 12.87
C ILE A 149 -9.91 -2.63 13.12
N SER A 150 -8.90 -2.72 13.96
CA SER A 150 -7.90 -1.66 14.16
C SER A 150 -6.60 -2.08 13.49
N THR A 151 -5.91 -1.17 12.80
CA THR A 151 -4.64 -1.47 12.15
C THR A 151 -3.53 -0.57 12.68
N VAL A 152 -2.32 -1.12 12.82
CA VAL A 152 -1.12 -0.39 13.23
C VAL A 152 -0.08 -0.54 12.13
N PHE A 153 0.24 0.56 11.46
CA PHE A 153 1.32 0.63 10.48
C PHE A 153 2.56 1.22 11.13
N ASP A 154 3.58 0.40 11.27
CA ASP A 154 4.92 0.81 11.70
C ASP A 154 5.73 1.25 10.48
N PHE A 155 5.79 2.56 10.26
CA PHE A 155 6.49 3.17 9.12
C PHE A 155 7.99 3.40 9.38
N GLU A 156 8.53 2.92 10.50
CA GLU A 156 9.98 2.92 10.68
C GLU A 156 10.65 2.18 9.53
N GLY A 157 11.72 2.75 8.97
CA GLY A 157 12.43 2.19 7.84
C GLY A 157 11.79 2.43 6.47
N LEU A 158 10.66 3.16 6.38
CA LEU A 158 10.14 3.61 5.09
C LEU A 158 11.22 4.40 4.33
N SER A 159 11.51 3.93 3.12
CA SER A 159 12.56 4.42 2.23
C SER A 159 12.13 4.31 0.77
N LEU A 160 12.94 4.87 -0.13
CA LEU A 160 12.66 4.92 -1.58
C LEU A 160 12.41 3.55 -2.22
N ARG A 161 12.97 2.45 -1.67
CA ARG A 161 12.72 1.09 -2.18
C ARG A 161 11.22 0.71 -2.16
N HIS A 162 10.46 1.28 -1.22
CA HIS A 162 9.03 1.01 -1.08
C HIS A 162 8.18 1.81 -2.08
N LEU A 163 8.78 2.77 -2.79
CA LEU A 163 8.12 3.55 -3.85
C LEU A 163 8.31 2.93 -5.24
N TRP A 164 8.88 1.71 -5.32
CA TRP A 164 8.99 0.95 -6.56
C TRP A 164 7.61 0.70 -7.17
N LYS A 165 7.42 1.11 -8.44
CA LYS A 165 6.11 1.23 -9.08
C LYS A 165 5.25 -0.05 -9.01
N PRO A 166 5.75 -1.24 -9.38
CA PRO A 166 4.96 -2.47 -9.25
C PRO A 166 4.53 -2.80 -7.82
N GLY A 167 5.36 -2.47 -6.82
CA GLY A 167 5.03 -2.62 -5.41
C GLY A 167 3.93 -1.65 -4.98
N VAL A 168 4.02 -0.39 -5.40
CA VAL A 168 2.98 0.63 -5.15
C VAL A 168 1.65 0.21 -5.80
N GLU A 169 1.67 -0.28 -7.03
CA GLU A 169 0.47 -0.75 -7.75
C GLU A 169 -0.22 -1.91 -7.03
N LEU A 170 0.53 -2.86 -6.45
CA LEU A 170 -0.03 -3.92 -5.60
C LEU A 170 -0.80 -3.33 -4.41
N VAL A 171 -0.20 -2.35 -3.72
CA VAL A 171 -0.82 -1.70 -2.56
C VAL A 171 -2.07 -0.91 -2.98
N GLN A 172 -2.02 -0.20 -4.11
CA GLN A 172 -3.18 0.52 -4.67
C GLN A 172 -4.33 -0.42 -5.04
N GLU A 173 -4.03 -1.57 -5.63
CA GLU A 173 -5.02 -2.60 -5.99
C GLU A 173 -5.63 -3.24 -4.73
N PHE A 174 -4.83 -3.49 -3.70
CA PHE A 174 -5.32 -3.94 -2.41
C PHE A 174 -6.30 -2.95 -1.77
N PHE A 175 -5.95 -1.67 -1.66
CA PHE A 175 -6.84 -0.67 -1.06
C PHE A 175 -8.12 -0.46 -1.90
N SER A 176 -8.02 -0.51 -3.24
CA SER A 176 -9.20 -0.49 -4.11
C SER A 176 -10.15 -1.65 -3.82
N ALA A 177 -9.60 -2.86 -3.69
CA ALA A 177 -10.37 -4.05 -3.38
C ALA A 177 -10.95 -4.00 -1.95
N LEU A 178 -10.21 -3.47 -0.99
CA LEU A 178 -10.66 -3.25 0.39
C LEU A 178 -11.89 -2.33 0.43
N GLU A 179 -11.82 -1.15 -0.19
CA GLU A 179 -12.93 -0.18 -0.23
C GLU A 179 -14.17 -0.70 -0.98
N ALA A 180 -13.96 -1.55 -1.99
CA ALA A 180 -15.04 -2.12 -2.78
C ALA A 180 -15.76 -3.30 -2.12
N ASN A 181 -15.04 -4.11 -1.32
CA ASN A 181 -15.52 -5.41 -0.84
C ASN A 181 -15.64 -5.52 0.68
N TYR A 182 -15.00 -4.62 1.42
CA TYR A 182 -14.98 -4.62 2.88
C TYR A 182 -15.42 -3.26 3.44
N PRO A 183 -16.61 -2.74 3.04
CA PRO A 183 -17.08 -1.47 3.54
C PRO A 183 -17.25 -1.50 5.05
N GLU A 184 -17.00 -0.35 5.68
CA GLU A 184 -17.31 -0.08 7.09
C GLU A 184 -16.58 -0.95 8.13
N ILE A 185 -15.60 -1.77 7.73
CA ILE A 185 -14.87 -2.65 8.68
C ILE A 185 -13.71 -1.95 9.37
N LEU A 186 -13.16 -0.86 8.81
CA LEU A 186 -12.06 -0.15 9.45
C LEU A 186 -12.58 0.68 10.64
N LYS A 187 -11.94 0.49 11.80
CA LYS A 187 -12.12 1.33 12.99
C LYS A 187 -11.11 2.47 13.01
N ASN A 188 -9.82 2.14 13.09
CA ASN A 188 -8.70 3.07 13.07
C ASN A 188 -7.57 2.51 12.21
N LEU A 189 -6.90 3.37 11.45
CA LEU A 189 -5.61 3.10 10.83
C LEU A 189 -4.56 3.96 11.52
N ILE A 190 -3.78 3.36 12.40
CA ILE A 190 -2.85 4.06 13.28
C ILE A 190 -1.45 3.97 12.68
N VAL A 191 -0.86 5.12 12.37
CA VAL A 191 0.48 5.26 11.82
C VAL A 191 1.44 5.63 12.95
N VAL A 192 2.50 4.84 13.14
CA VAL A 192 3.58 5.13 14.09
C VAL A 192 4.91 5.29 13.37
N LYS A 193 5.80 6.11 13.94
CA LYS A 193 7.17 6.32 13.44
C LYS A 193 7.24 6.71 11.95
N ALA A 194 6.31 7.56 11.50
CA ALA A 194 6.29 8.06 10.13
C ALA A 194 7.50 8.97 9.84
N PRO A 195 8.36 8.66 8.84
CA PRO A 195 9.46 9.53 8.47
C PRO A 195 9.02 10.63 7.49
N LYS A 196 9.93 11.55 7.16
CA LYS A 196 9.70 12.64 6.18
C LYS A 196 9.24 12.17 4.79
N LEU A 197 9.49 10.90 4.44
CA LEU A 197 9.04 10.31 3.18
C LEU A 197 7.56 9.87 3.20
N PHE A 198 6.94 9.74 4.38
CA PHE A 198 5.56 9.28 4.53
C PHE A 198 4.55 10.09 3.70
N PRO A 199 4.58 11.44 3.65
CA PRO A 199 3.64 12.21 2.85
C PRO A 199 3.65 11.82 1.37
N VAL A 200 4.81 11.49 0.79
CA VAL A 200 4.92 11.01 -0.61
C VAL A 200 4.27 9.64 -0.76
N ALA A 201 4.59 8.70 0.14
CA ALA A 201 4.01 7.36 0.13
C ALA A 201 2.49 7.39 0.32
N PHE A 202 2.00 8.23 1.24
CA PHE A 202 0.56 8.37 1.50
C PHE A 202 -0.17 8.98 0.30
N ASN A 203 0.43 9.97 -0.39
CA ASN A 203 -0.18 10.59 -1.56
C ASN A 203 -0.38 9.60 -2.73
N LEU A 204 0.48 8.59 -2.86
CA LEU A 204 0.31 7.51 -3.85
C LEU A 204 -0.90 6.61 -3.57
N ILE A 205 -1.29 6.46 -2.31
CA ILE A 205 -2.37 5.57 -1.87
C ILE A 205 -3.68 6.34 -1.66
N LYS A 206 -3.60 7.62 -1.30
CA LYS A 206 -4.73 8.49 -0.99
C LYS A 206 -5.88 8.41 -2.01
N PRO A 207 -5.66 8.38 -3.35
CA PRO A 207 -6.74 8.26 -4.33
C PRO A 207 -7.55 6.96 -4.25
N TYR A 208 -6.98 5.91 -3.67
CA TYR A 208 -7.55 4.55 -3.59
C TYR A 208 -8.25 4.26 -2.27
N ILE A 209 -8.31 5.24 -1.36
CA ILE A 209 -9.05 5.15 -0.09
C ILE A 209 -10.15 6.21 -0.03
N THR A 210 -11.28 5.84 0.57
CA THR A 210 -12.45 6.72 0.69
C THR A 210 -12.21 7.81 1.73
N GLU A 211 -13.00 8.87 1.67
CA GLU A 211 -12.96 9.94 2.68
C GLU A 211 -13.23 9.42 4.10
N GLU A 212 -14.11 8.41 4.23
CA GLU A 212 -14.38 7.74 5.50
C GLU A 212 -13.14 7.01 6.05
N THR A 213 -12.40 6.30 5.20
CA THR A 213 -11.12 5.68 5.58
C THR A 213 -10.08 6.72 5.95
N ARG A 214 -9.96 7.82 5.19
CA ARG A 214 -9.00 8.90 5.48
C ARG A 214 -9.23 9.55 6.84
N ARG A 215 -10.50 9.71 7.24
CA ARG A 215 -10.87 10.26 8.57
C ARG A 215 -10.44 9.35 9.73
N LYS A 216 -10.27 8.06 9.47
CA LYS A 216 -9.82 7.05 10.46
C LYS A 216 -8.29 6.91 10.51
N VAL A 217 -7.56 7.64 9.67
CA VAL A 217 -6.08 7.67 9.71
C VAL A 217 -5.61 8.55 10.86
N VAL A 218 -4.95 7.93 11.82
CA VAL A 218 -4.37 8.57 13.01
C VAL A 218 -2.85 8.50 12.90
N ILE A 219 -2.19 9.64 12.70
CA ILE A 219 -0.71 9.72 12.66
C ILE A 219 -0.21 10.14 14.03
N LEU A 220 0.54 9.26 14.69
CA LEU A 220 1.11 9.50 16.01
C LEU A 220 2.52 10.10 15.91
N GLY A 221 2.80 11.09 16.77
CA GLY A 221 4.08 11.79 16.83
C GLY A 221 5.13 11.12 17.72
N GLY A 222 6.06 11.91 18.28
CA GLY A 222 7.18 11.39 19.08
C GLY A 222 6.79 10.55 20.32
N ASN A 223 5.61 10.80 20.91
CA ASN A 223 5.06 10.05 22.05
C ASN A 223 4.13 8.90 21.63
N TRP A 224 4.33 8.33 20.43
CA TRP A 224 3.44 7.32 19.85
C TRP A 224 3.18 6.10 20.76
N LYS A 225 4.15 5.66 21.57
CA LYS A 225 3.95 4.54 22.51
C LYS A 225 2.87 4.85 23.54
N GLN A 226 2.93 6.04 24.17
CA GLN A 226 1.95 6.48 25.16
C GLN A 226 0.58 6.73 24.52
N GLU A 227 0.55 7.27 23.29
CA GLU A 227 -0.68 7.50 22.54
C GLU A 227 -1.35 6.20 22.10
N LEU A 228 -0.58 5.18 21.71
CA LEU A 228 -1.11 3.88 21.27
C LEU A 228 -1.87 3.17 22.40
N LEU A 229 -1.47 3.38 23.66
CA LEU A 229 -2.16 2.87 24.84
C LEU A 229 -3.58 3.45 25.02
N LYS A 230 -3.93 4.56 24.34
CA LYS A 230 -5.30 5.08 24.32
C LYS A 230 -6.23 4.19 23.50
N PHE A 231 -5.69 3.43 22.55
CA PHE A 231 -6.44 2.53 21.68
C PHE A 231 -6.42 1.08 22.17
N ILE A 232 -5.27 0.61 22.64
CA ILE A 232 -5.02 -0.80 22.99
C ILE A 232 -4.55 -0.87 24.45
N SER A 233 -5.06 -1.83 25.23
CA SER A 233 -4.61 -2.00 26.62
C SER A 233 -3.18 -2.54 26.67
N PRO A 234 -2.39 -2.24 27.74
CA PRO A 234 -1.00 -2.67 27.82
C PRO A 234 -0.81 -4.19 27.66
N ASP A 235 -1.72 -5.01 28.20
CA ASP A 235 -1.67 -6.48 28.13
C ASP A 235 -1.99 -7.02 26.72
N GLN A 236 -2.68 -6.23 25.89
CA GLN A 236 -3.02 -6.55 24.51
C GLN A 236 -2.01 -5.99 23.49
N LEU A 237 -1.05 -5.17 23.95
CA LEU A 237 -0.08 -4.49 23.11
C LEU A 237 1.33 -5.08 23.32
N PRO A 238 2.07 -5.44 22.25
CA PRO A 238 3.46 -5.91 22.40
C PRO A 238 4.35 -4.88 23.11
N VAL A 239 5.35 -5.37 23.86
CA VAL A 239 6.36 -4.51 24.51
C VAL A 239 7.11 -3.64 23.49
N GLU A 240 7.41 -4.18 22.29
CA GLU A 240 7.98 -3.42 21.16
C GLU A 240 7.20 -2.13 20.88
N PHE A 241 5.86 -2.20 20.98
CA PHE A 241 4.94 -1.10 20.71
C PHE A 241 4.52 -0.29 21.95
N GLY A 242 5.14 -0.55 23.11
CA GLY A 242 4.90 0.20 24.36
C GLY A 242 3.91 -0.41 25.32
N GLY A 243 3.49 -1.66 25.10
CA GLY A 243 2.66 -2.43 26.02
C GLY A 243 3.47 -3.36 26.92
N THR A 244 2.88 -4.51 27.24
CA THR A 244 3.40 -5.52 28.15
C THR A 244 3.30 -6.95 27.61
N MET A 245 2.68 -7.15 26.43
CA MET A 245 2.60 -8.47 25.81
C MET A 245 3.98 -8.90 25.30
N THR A 246 4.33 -10.15 25.59
CA THR A 246 5.49 -10.85 25.04
C THR A 246 5.06 -12.21 24.49
N ASP A 247 5.95 -12.84 23.73
CA ASP A 247 5.86 -14.28 23.49
C ASP A 247 6.05 -15.08 24.80
N PRO A 248 5.74 -16.39 24.80
CA PRO A 248 5.96 -17.26 25.97
C PRO A 248 7.41 -17.30 26.48
N ASP A 249 8.39 -17.05 25.60
CA ASP A 249 9.82 -16.98 25.93
C ASP A 249 10.27 -15.59 26.41
N GLY A 250 9.34 -14.64 26.52
CA GLY A 250 9.62 -13.26 26.93
C GLY A 250 10.02 -12.33 25.78
N ASN A 251 9.98 -12.77 24.52
CA ASN A 251 10.35 -11.91 23.39
C ASN A 251 9.39 -10.71 23.26
N PRO A 252 9.89 -9.46 23.29
CA PRO A 252 9.05 -8.25 23.28
C PRO A 252 8.36 -7.97 21.94
N LYS A 253 8.77 -8.68 20.88
CA LYS A 253 8.27 -8.47 19.51
C LYS A 253 7.02 -9.29 19.19
N CYS A 254 6.66 -10.26 20.02
CA CYS A 254 5.56 -11.19 19.76
C CYS A 254 5.70 -11.90 18.39
N LEU A 255 6.86 -12.50 18.11
CA LEU A 255 7.19 -13.19 16.86
C LEU A 255 6.30 -14.41 16.59
N THR A 256 5.63 -14.97 17.59
CA THR A 256 4.61 -16.01 17.37
C THR A 256 3.36 -15.50 16.66
N LYS A 257 3.17 -14.17 16.60
CA LYS A 257 1.97 -13.50 16.08
C LYS A 257 2.26 -12.47 14.99
N ILE A 258 3.42 -11.81 15.04
CA ILE A 258 3.79 -10.73 14.13
C ILE A 258 5.04 -11.14 13.36
N ASN A 259 4.93 -11.17 12.03
CA ASN A 259 6.08 -11.30 11.16
C ASN A 259 6.72 -9.91 10.94
N TYR A 260 8.06 -9.84 11.06
CA TYR A 260 8.84 -8.61 10.87
C TYR A 260 9.57 -8.56 9.52
N GLY A 261 9.28 -9.50 8.62
CA GLY A 261 9.82 -9.65 7.27
C GLY A 261 11.33 -9.82 7.23
N GLY A 262 11.93 -9.17 6.25
CA GLY A 262 13.34 -9.28 5.91
C GLY A 262 13.51 -9.30 4.40
N ASP A 263 14.76 -9.20 3.94
CA ASP A 263 15.07 -9.32 2.52
C ASP A 263 14.81 -10.76 2.08
N VAL A 264 14.06 -10.94 0.98
CA VAL A 264 13.72 -12.27 0.49
C VAL A 264 14.96 -12.90 -0.16
N PRO A 265 15.37 -14.12 0.25
CA PRO A 265 16.49 -14.80 -0.36
C PRO A 265 16.27 -15.06 -1.86
N GLN A 266 17.30 -14.82 -2.67
CA GLN A 266 17.23 -14.96 -4.13
C GLN A 266 16.83 -16.37 -4.61
N HIS A 267 17.02 -17.41 -3.80
CA HIS A 267 16.60 -18.77 -4.17
C HIS A 267 15.08 -18.94 -4.25
N TYR A 268 14.28 -18.03 -3.67
CA TYR A 268 12.83 -18.00 -3.86
C TYR A 268 12.40 -17.32 -5.17
N TYR A 269 13.31 -16.63 -5.88
CA TYR A 269 12.93 -15.81 -7.03
C TYR A 269 12.56 -16.71 -8.22
N LEU A 270 11.32 -16.56 -8.69
CA LEU A 270 10.80 -17.27 -9.86
C LEU A 270 11.02 -16.50 -11.16
N ARG A 271 11.39 -15.22 -11.06
CA ARG A 271 11.65 -14.31 -12.17
C ARG A 271 12.72 -13.28 -11.80
N ASN A 272 13.41 -12.75 -12.80
CA ASN A 272 14.43 -11.70 -12.61
C ASN A 272 13.86 -10.27 -12.66
N HIS A 273 12.65 -10.10 -13.22
CA HIS A 273 11.96 -8.82 -13.29
C HIS A 273 10.44 -9.00 -13.30
N VAL A 274 9.73 -7.95 -12.91
CA VAL A 274 8.28 -7.83 -13.13
C VAL A 274 8.07 -7.13 -14.47
N ARG A 275 7.11 -7.59 -15.27
CA ARG A 275 6.75 -6.93 -16.53
C ARG A 275 6.15 -5.57 -16.22
N VAL A 276 6.67 -4.51 -16.84
CA VAL A 276 6.15 -3.16 -16.69
C VAL A 276 5.89 -2.55 -18.06
N GLN A 277 4.88 -1.69 -18.13
CA GLN A 277 4.59 -0.86 -19.30
C GLN A 277 5.29 0.49 -19.15
N TYR A 278 5.80 1.01 -20.26
CA TYR A 278 6.48 2.31 -20.31
C TYR A 278 5.60 3.34 -21.00
N ASP A 279 5.65 4.57 -20.52
CA ASP A 279 4.83 5.66 -21.05
C ASP A 279 5.43 6.27 -22.32
N HIS A 280 6.75 6.12 -22.50
CA HIS A 280 7.49 6.72 -23.59
C HIS A 280 8.43 5.73 -24.27
N GLN A 281 8.64 5.96 -25.56
CA GLN A 281 9.68 5.31 -26.35
C GLN A 281 10.46 6.37 -27.13
N ALA A 282 11.78 6.20 -27.22
CA ALA A 282 12.63 7.11 -27.94
C ALA A 282 13.81 6.38 -28.59
N THR A 283 14.43 7.02 -29.59
CA THR A 283 15.64 6.52 -30.23
C THR A 283 16.80 7.45 -29.92
N VAL A 284 17.86 6.93 -29.32
CA VAL A 284 19.09 7.66 -29.02
C VAL A 284 20.13 7.30 -30.08
N GLY A 285 20.44 8.26 -30.96
CA GLY A 285 21.46 8.11 -31.98
C GLY A 285 22.85 7.79 -31.39
N ARG A 286 23.71 7.14 -32.17
CA ARG A 286 25.10 6.84 -31.76
C ARG A 286 25.83 8.12 -31.36
N GLY A 287 26.53 8.08 -30.22
CA GLY A 287 27.29 9.22 -29.70
C GLY A 287 26.40 10.41 -29.29
N SER A 288 25.09 10.21 -29.22
CA SER A 288 24.11 11.22 -28.82
C SER A 288 23.49 10.86 -27.48
N SER A 289 22.71 11.81 -26.94
CA SER A 289 21.95 11.63 -25.71
C SER A 289 20.55 12.20 -25.81
N LEU A 290 19.60 11.54 -25.17
CA LEU A 290 18.29 12.07 -24.84
C LEU A 290 18.34 12.72 -23.45
N GLN A 291 17.66 13.85 -23.28
CA GLN A 291 17.44 14.51 -22.00
C GLN A 291 15.93 14.59 -21.76
N VAL A 292 15.49 14.17 -20.58
CA VAL A 292 14.12 14.29 -20.11
C VAL A 292 14.13 15.25 -18.94
N ASP A 293 13.53 16.42 -19.15
CA ASP A 293 13.50 17.49 -18.15
C ASP A 293 12.28 17.32 -17.23
N SER A 294 12.50 17.46 -15.93
CA SER A 294 11.47 17.45 -14.88
C SER A 294 11.61 18.70 -14.03
N GLU A 295 10.66 19.62 -14.18
CA GLU A 295 10.63 20.87 -13.41
C GLU A 295 10.08 20.61 -12.00
N ILE A 296 10.92 20.86 -11.00
CA ILE A 296 10.61 20.68 -9.59
C ILE A 296 10.47 22.05 -8.94
N LEU A 297 9.24 22.37 -8.54
CA LEU A 297 8.93 23.65 -7.88
C LEU A 297 9.07 23.58 -6.36
N PHE A 298 8.86 22.39 -5.77
CA PHE A 298 8.83 22.19 -4.33
C PHE A 298 9.78 21.06 -3.93
N PRO A 299 10.81 21.35 -3.11
CA PRO A 299 11.66 20.33 -2.51
C PRO A 299 10.88 19.28 -1.72
N GLY A 300 11.43 18.07 -1.63
CA GLY A 300 10.85 16.95 -0.87
C GLY A 300 9.96 16.02 -1.69
N CYS A 301 9.68 16.31 -2.96
CA CYS A 301 9.11 15.34 -3.89
C CYS A 301 10.15 14.26 -4.25
N VAL A 302 9.67 13.15 -4.84
CA VAL A 302 10.53 12.06 -5.30
C VAL A 302 10.48 11.98 -6.82
N LEU A 303 11.62 12.06 -7.47
CA LEU A 303 11.76 11.72 -8.87
C LEU A 303 11.95 10.21 -8.98
N ARG A 304 11.05 9.53 -9.69
CA ARG A 304 11.09 8.08 -9.93
C ARG A 304 11.22 7.82 -11.42
N TRP A 305 12.02 6.83 -11.80
CA TRP A 305 12.17 6.40 -13.18
C TRP A 305 12.22 4.89 -13.31
N GLN A 306 11.87 4.42 -14.50
CA GLN A 306 12.13 3.08 -14.96
C GLN A 306 12.44 3.10 -16.45
N PHE A 307 13.38 2.28 -16.91
CA PHE A 307 13.68 2.17 -18.33
C PHE A 307 14.22 0.80 -18.73
N ALA A 308 14.04 0.47 -20.00
CA ALA A 308 14.70 -0.62 -20.69
C ALA A 308 15.24 -0.13 -22.03
N SER A 309 16.26 -0.79 -22.55
CA SER A 309 16.86 -0.46 -23.85
C SER A 309 17.01 -1.70 -24.71
N ASP A 310 16.79 -1.57 -26.01
CA ASP A 310 17.06 -2.64 -26.96
C ASP A 310 18.57 -2.75 -27.21
N GLY A 311 19.14 -3.92 -26.92
CA GLY A 311 20.49 -4.33 -27.30
C GLY A 311 21.64 -3.51 -26.69
N GLY A 312 22.42 -4.14 -25.81
CA GLY A 312 23.65 -3.60 -25.23
C GLY A 312 23.43 -2.42 -24.26
N ASP A 313 24.50 -1.89 -23.69
CA ASP A 313 24.38 -1.01 -22.53
C ASP A 313 24.06 0.45 -22.89
N ILE A 314 23.31 1.13 -22.02
CA ILE A 314 22.98 2.56 -22.14
C ILE A 314 23.56 3.32 -20.95
N GLY A 315 24.06 4.53 -21.19
CA GLY A 315 24.43 5.45 -20.11
C GLY A 315 23.19 6.09 -19.50
N PHE A 316 23.14 6.19 -18.19
CA PHE A 316 22.07 6.93 -17.52
C PHE A 316 22.61 7.69 -16.30
N GLY A 317 22.17 8.92 -16.14
CA GLY A 317 22.45 9.76 -14.98
C GLY A 317 21.40 10.85 -14.80
N VAL A 318 21.39 11.48 -13.62
CA VAL A 318 20.47 12.58 -13.29
C VAL A 318 21.28 13.82 -12.95
N PHE A 319 20.88 14.95 -13.52
CA PHE A 319 21.57 16.23 -13.36
C PHE A 319 20.57 17.31 -12.96
N LEU A 320 21.03 18.42 -12.41
CA LEU A 320 20.24 19.62 -12.11
C LEU A 320 20.78 20.77 -12.96
N LYS A 321 19.91 21.40 -13.74
CA LYS A 321 20.29 22.56 -14.57
C LYS A 321 20.76 23.72 -13.71
N THR A 322 21.81 24.40 -14.16
CA THR A 322 22.34 25.63 -13.56
C THR A 322 21.75 26.88 -14.21
N LYS A 323 21.15 26.74 -15.41
CA LYS A 323 20.52 27.84 -16.16
C LYS A 323 19.14 27.41 -16.67
N ILE A 324 18.18 28.32 -16.58
CA ILE A 324 16.79 28.10 -17.00
C ILE A 324 16.68 28.27 -18.53
N GLY A 325 15.96 27.37 -19.21
CA GLY A 325 15.51 27.55 -20.60
C GLY A 325 16.43 27.05 -21.71
N GLU A 326 17.70 26.73 -21.43
CA GLU A 326 18.63 26.22 -22.45
C GLU A 326 18.93 24.72 -22.26
N ARG A 327 19.23 24.02 -23.35
CA ARG A 327 19.78 22.66 -23.30
C ARG A 327 21.24 22.75 -22.86
N GLN A 328 21.55 22.21 -21.69
CA GLN A 328 22.90 22.24 -21.14
C GLN A 328 23.65 20.93 -21.42
N ARG A 329 24.96 21.05 -21.61
CA ARG A 329 25.84 19.86 -21.61
C ARG A 329 25.95 19.33 -20.19
N ALA A 330 26.18 18.03 -20.02
CA ALA A 330 26.28 17.45 -18.68
C ALA A 330 27.36 18.10 -17.81
N ALA A 331 28.49 18.52 -18.40
CA ALA A 331 29.56 19.22 -17.69
C ALA A 331 29.17 20.62 -17.17
N GLU A 332 28.05 21.19 -17.62
CA GLU A 332 27.54 22.50 -17.21
C GLU A 332 26.43 22.40 -16.15
N MET A 333 25.98 21.19 -15.85
CA MET A 333 24.92 20.90 -14.89
C MET A 333 25.52 20.36 -13.59
N THR A 334 24.81 20.54 -12.48
CA THR A 334 25.18 19.90 -11.22
C THR A 334 24.81 18.42 -11.29
N GLU A 335 25.77 17.54 -11.03
CA GLU A 335 25.51 16.10 -10.99
C GLU A 335 24.71 15.73 -9.74
N VAL A 336 23.58 15.06 -9.92
CA VAL A 336 22.73 14.56 -8.82
C VAL A 336 22.90 13.04 -8.67
N LEU A 337 22.90 12.33 -9.80
CA LEU A 337 23.25 10.92 -9.91
C LEU A 337 24.26 10.76 -11.04
N ALA A 338 25.45 10.29 -10.69
CA ALA A 338 26.53 10.07 -11.64
C ALA A 338 26.09 9.18 -12.81
N SER A 339 26.52 9.55 -14.01
CA SER A 339 26.22 8.75 -15.19
C SER A 339 26.92 7.40 -15.10
N GLN A 340 26.15 6.31 -15.14
CA GLN A 340 26.67 4.94 -15.13
C GLN A 340 26.22 4.18 -16.38
N ARG A 341 26.92 3.08 -16.67
CA ARG A 341 26.61 2.19 -17.78
C ARG A 341 25.70 1.07 -17.30
N TYR A 342 24.51 0.96 -17.86
CA TYR A 342 23.48 0.00 -17.45
C TYR A 342 23.19 -1.02 -18.54
N ASN A 343 23.08 -2.29 -18.13
CA ASN A 343 22.65 -3.39 -18.98
C ASN A 343 21.11 -3.53 -18.95
N ALA A 344 20.44 -2.51 -19.48
CA ALA A 344 18.98 -2.39 -19.41
C ALA A 344 18.22 -3.22 -20.47
N HIS A 345 18.90 -4.11 -21.21
CA HIS A 345 18.28 -4.98 -22.22
C HIS A 345 17.87 -6.35 -21.66
N MET A 346 18.51 -6.80 -20.58
CA MET A 346 18.20 -8.08 -19.94
C MET A 346 17.19 -7.93 -18.80
N VAL A 347 17.35 -6.87 -18.01
CA VAL A 347 16.52 -6.51 -16.87
C VAL A 347 16.26 -5.01 -16.93
N PRO A 348 15.00 -4.55 -16.85
CA PRO A 348 14.72 -3.13 -16.71
C PRO A 348 15.43 -2.51 -15.50
N GLU A 349 15.93 -1.30 -15.69
CA GLU A 349 16.49 -0.51 -14.61
C GLU A 349 15.40 0.37 -13.99
N ASP A 350 15.41 0.48 -12.67
CA ASP A 350 14.51 1.36 -11.93
C ASP A 350 15.30 2.12 -10.85
N GLY A 351 14.81 3.31 -10.52
CA GLY A 351 15.44 4.13 -9.51
C GLY A 351 14.56 5.26 -9.07
N SER A 352 14.94 5.86 -7.94
CA SER A 352 14.33 7.10 -7.48
C SER A 352 15.28 7.88 -6.60
N LEU A 353 15.04 9.19 -6.48
CA LEU A 353 15.74 10.07 -5.56
C LEU A 353 14.78 11.13 -5.02
N THR A 354 15.07 11.65 -3.82
CA THR A 354 14.37 12.80 -3.27
C THR A 354 14.97 14.08 -3.85
N CYS A 355 14.13 14.94 -4.42
CA CYS A 355 14.55 16.24 -4.95
C CYS A 355 14.72 17.22 -3.77
N MET A 356 15.97 17.48 -3.39
CA MET A 356 16.29 18.33 -2.24
C MET A 356 16.24 19.83 -2.57
N GLU A 357 16.34 20.17 -3.84
CA GLU A 357 16.34 21.54 -4.34
C GLU A 357 15.29 21.71 -5.45
N ALA A 358 14.72 22.90 -5.55
CA ALA A 358 13.88 23.29 -6.68
C ALA A 358 14.75 23.56 -7.92
N GLY A 359 14.23 23.25 -9.10
CA GLY A 359 14.93 23.44 -10.37
C GLY A 359 14.56 22.38 -11.40
N VAL A 360 15.28 22.35 -12.51
CA VAL A 360 15.02 21.41 -13.60
C VAL A 360 15.98 20.23 -13.50
N TYR A 361 15.45 19.08 -13.06
CA TYR A 361 16.18 17.82 -13.05
C TYR A 361 16.16 17.22 -14.45
N VAL A 362 17.30 16.72 -14.91
CA VAL A 362 17.50 16.21 -16.26
C VAL A 362 17.93 14.76 -16.16
N LEU A 363 17.04 13.85 -16.57
CA LEU A 363 17.36 12.44 -16.72
C LEU A 363 17.97 12.25 -18.11
N ARG A 364 19.24 11.88 -18.15
CA ARG A 364 20.02 11.83 -19.39
C ARG A 364 20.32 10.38 -19.77
N PHE A 365 19.83 9.96 -20.93
CA PHE A 365 20.16 8.68 -21.56
C PHE A 365 21.25 8.89 -22.60
N ASP A 366 22.39 8.22 -22.48
CA ASP A 366 23.60 8.46 -23.26
C ASP A 366 24.02 7.21 -24.06
N ASN A 367 24.03 7.31 -25.38
CA ASN A 367 24.42 6.22 -26.28
C ASN A 367 25.86 6.39 -26.80
N THR A 368 26.79 6.68 -25.89
CA THR A 368 28.23 6.79 -26.18
C THR A 368 28.94 5.44 -26.18
N TYR A 369 28.30 4.39 -25.64
CA TYR A 369 28.85 3.03 -25.55
C TYR A 369 28.58 2.15 -26.78
N SER A 370 27.63 2.53 -27.65
CA SER A 370 27.35 1.78 -28.88
C SER A 370 28.39 2.08 -29.96
N LEU A 371 28.98 1.02 -30.52
CA LEU A 371 29.98 1.13 -31.57
C LEU A 371 29.38 1.43 -32.95
N ILE A 372 28.13 1.03 -33.22
CA ILE A 372 27.60 1.00 -34.59
C ILE A 372 26.12 1.44 -34.70
N HIS A 373 25.28 1.21 -33.69
CA HIS A 373 23.82 1.33 -33.85
C HIS A 373 23.16 2.38 -32.92
N PRO A 374 22.06 3.03 -33.37
CA PRO A 374 21.18 3.76 -32.47
C PRO A 374 20.56 2.80 -31.44
N LYS A 375 20.08 3.35 -30.32
CA LYS A 375 19.41 2.58 -29.27
C LYS A 375 17.97 3.00 -29.14
N HIS A 376 17.07 2.03 -29.13
CA HIS A 376 15.68 2.25 -28.73
C HIS A 376 15.59 2.10 -27.22
N ILE A 377 14.97 3.08 -26.57
CA ILE A 377 14.75 3.07 -25.13
C ILE A 377 13.25 3.22 -24.88
N SER A 378 12.74 2.41 -23.94
CA SER A 378 11.40 2.57 -23.38
C SER A 378 11.57 3.04 -21.95
N TYR A 379 10.85 4.09 -21.54
CA TYR A 379 11.02 4.65 -20.20
C TYR A 379 9.74 5.30 -19.65
N THR A 380 9.70 5.42 -18.33
CA THR A 380 8.73 6.19 -17.55
C THR A 380 9.49 7.07 -16.56
N VAL A 381 9.07 8.32 -16.42
CA VAL A 381 9.58 9.26 -15.42
C VAL A 381 8.39 9.90 -14.72
N GLU A 382 8.40 9.91 -13.40
CA GLU A 382 7.30 10.41 -12.57
C GLU A 382 7.84 11.28 -11.45
N VAL A 383 7.16 12.39 -11.18
CA VAL A 383 7.39 13.22 -9.99
C VAL A 383 6.31 12.90 -8.97
N LEU A 384 6.71 12.32 -7.84
CA LEU A 384 5.83 11.91 -6.77
C LEU A 384 5.77 13.02 -5.72
N LEU A 385 4.63 13.68 -5.62
CA LEU A 385 4.43 14.82 -4.73
C LEU A 385 4.04 14.36 -3.31
N PRO A 386 4.46 15.08 -2.26
CA PRO A 386 4.00 14.83 -0.91
C PRO A 386 2.53 15.24 -0.70
N ASP A 387 1.82 14.51 0.16
CA ASP A 387 0.52 14.93 0.67
C ASP A 387 0.68 16.09 1.66
N GLN A 388 0.21 17.28 1.30
CA GLN A 388 0.39 18.51 2.09
C GLN A 388 -0.16 18.38 3.52
N THR A 389 -1.33 17.76 3.70
CA THR A 389 -1.94 17.60 5.03
C THR A 389 -1.12 16.70 5.95
N SER A 390 -0.55 15.62 5.40
CA SER A 390 0.30 14.70 6.15
C SER A 390 1.66 15.32 6.45
N LEU A 391 2.20 16.11 5.52
CA LEU A 391 3.42 16.89 5.72
C LEU A 391 3.26 17.85 6.91
N GLU A 392 2.21 18.67 6.91
CA GLU A 392 1.92 19.61 8.01
C GLU A 392 1.69 18.92 9.36
N LYS A 393 1.14 17.70 9.37
CA LYS A 393 0.99 16.91 10.59
C LYS A 393 2.34 16.42 11.11
N ILE A 394 3.19 15.92 10.22
CA ILE A 394 4.51 15.40 10.58
C ILE A 394 5.45 16.52 11.05
N GLU A 395 5.39 17.70 10.44
CA GLU A 395 6.19 18.87 10.85
C GLU A 395 5.81 19.43 12.22
N LYS A 396 4.62 19.09 12.75
CA LYS A 396 4.17 19.50 14.09
C LYS A 396 4.72 18.60 15.22
N PHE A 397 5.30 17.45 14.86
CA PHE A 397 5.92 16.52 15.79
C PHE A 397 7.43 16.71 15.81
#